data_AF-A0A7X8CLM2-F1
#
_entry.id   AF-A0A7X8CLM2-F1
#
_cell.length_a   1.000
_cell.length_b   1.000
_cell.length_c   1.000
_cell.angle_alpha   90.00
_cell.angle_beta   90.00
_cell.angle_gamma   90.00
#
_symmetry.space_group_name_H-M   'P 1'
#
loop_
_entity.id
_entity.type
_entity.pdbx_description
1 polymer ?
#
loop_
_entity_poly.entity_id
_entity_poly.type
_entity_poly.pdbx_seq_one_letter_code
_entity_poly.pdbx_strand_id
1 'polypeptide(L)'
;MFLLKELDELYNKFSDKAYEPNFLDGKTKEIIALACSIMVDCVPCIEHHYKKAVEYGVQEDEIRDAMGITMLISAGSKRAKYQKLITDLNK
;
A
#
# COMPACT_ATOMS: atom_id res chain seq x y z
N MET A 1 -9.26 -11.75 -12.15
CA MET A 1 -8.88 -10.50 -12.85
C MET A 1 -9.18 -10.65 -14.35
N PHE A 2 -9.17 -9.60 -15.17
CA PHE A 2 -9.31 -9.74 -16.64
C PHE A 2 -7.97 -10.22 -17.27
N LEU A 3 -7.49 -11.38 -16.81
CA LEU A 3 -6.27 -12.03 -17.30
C LEU A 3 -6.62 -13.32 -18.03
N LEU A 4 -5.66 -13.82 -18.83
CA LEU A 4 -5.71 -15.19 -19.34
C LEU A 4 -5.72 -16.18 -18.16
N LYS A 5 -6.43 -17.30 -18.31
CA LYS A 5 -6.69 -18.27 -17.23
C LYS A 5 -5.43 -18.66 -16.44
N GLU A 6 -4.37 -19.09 -17.14
CA GLU A 6 -3.12 -19.52 -16.50
C GLU A 6 -2.47 -18.38 -15.71
N LEU A 7 -2.51 -17.15 -16.24
CA LEU A 7 -1.94 -15.98 -15.56
C LEU A 7 -2.76 -15.56 -14.34
N ASP A 8 -4.10 -15.65 -14.40
CA ASP A 8 -4.97 -15.39 -13.25
C ASP A 8 -4.72 -16.39 -12.11
N GLU A 9 -4.58 -17.69 -12.44
CA GLU A 9 -4.26 -18.74 -11.48
C GLU A 9 -2.90 -18.52 -10.81
N LEU A 10 -1.87 -18.11 -11.59
CA LEU A 10 -0.56 -17.79 -11.05
C LEU A 10 -0.59 -16.55 -10.14
N TYR A 11 -1.32 -15.51 -10.54
CA TYR A 11 -1.48 -14.32 -9.72
C TYR A 11 -2.19 -14.62 -8.40
N ASN A 12 -3.29 -15.38 -8.43
CA ASN A 12 -4.03 -15.76 -7.23
C ASN A 12 -3.15 -16.59 -6.27
N LYS A 13 -2.39 -17.57 -6.78
CA LYS A 13 -1.44 -18.35 -5.97
C LYS A 13 -0.37 -17.48 -5.31
N PHE A 14 0.17 -16.51 -6.04
CA PHE A 14 1.13 -15.55 -5.48
C PHE A 14 0.49 -14.71 -4.38
N SER A 15 -0.71 -14.18 -4.62
CA SER A 15 -1.46 -13.37 -3.65
C SER A 15 -1.74 -14.16 -2.38
N ASP A 16 -2.26 -15.39 -2.50
CA ASP A 16 -2.53 -16.27 -1.36
C ASP A 16 -1.26 -16.52 -0.55
N LYS A 17 -0.14 -16.86 -1.22
CA LYS A 17 1.16 -17.06 -0.56
C LYS A 17 1.71 -15.80 0.09
N ALA A 18 1.50 -14.62 -0.49
CA ALA A 18 1.91 -13.36 0.13
C ALA A 18 1.18 -13.10 1.45
N TYR A 19 -0.06 -13.57 1.60
CA TYR A 19 -0.86 -13.42 2.81
C TYR A 19 -0.66 -14.52 3.86
N GLU A 20 -0.05 -15.66 3.54
CA GLU A 20 0.25 -16.71 4.53
C GLU A 20 1.04 -16.18 5.73
N PRO A 21 0.61 -16.48 6.98
CA PRO A 21 1.31 -16.03 8.17
C PRO A 21 2.74 -16.57 8.17
N ASN A 22 3.70 -15.66 8.22
CA ASN A 22 5.14 -15.96 8.28
C ASN A 22 5.75 -15.07 9.37
N PHE A 23 6.60 -14.11 9.00
CA PHE A 23 7.20 -13.17 9.95
C PHE A 23 6.29 -12.00 10.34
N LEU A 24 5.25 -11.72 9.53
CA LEU A 24 4.27 -10.68 9.79
C LEU A 24 2.88 -11.32 9.93
N ASP A 25 2.12 -10.84 10.90
CA ASP A 25 0.73 -11.24 11.10
C ASP A 25 -0.21 -10.54 10.11
N GLY A 26 -1.46 -11.01 10.04
CA GLY A 26 -2.45 -10.46 9.11
C GLY A 26 -2.74 -8.98 9.38
N LYS A 27 -2.78 -8.57 10.65
CA LYS A 27 -2.95 -7.18 11.06
C LYS A 27 -1.88 -6.27 10.45
N THR A 28 -0.61 -6.63 10.61
CA THR A 28 0.52 -5.85 10.07
C THR A 28 0.51 -5.84 8.54
N LYS A 29 0.20 -6.98 7.91
CA LYS A 29 0.13 -7.07 6.45
C LYS A 29 -0.95 -6.18 5.86
N GLU A 30 -2.14 -6.12 6.46
CA GLU A 30 -3.21 -5.26 5.95
C GLU A 30 -2.91 -3.77 6.15
N ILE A 31 -2.22 -3.38 7.24
CA ILE A 31 -1.73 -2.00 7.40
C ILE A 31 -0.77 -1.64 6.26
N ILE A 32 0.17 -2.53 5.94
CA ILE A 32 1.11 -2.35 4.82
C ILE A 32 0.35 -2.29 3.48
N ALA A 33 -0.60 -3.19 3.26
CA ALA A 33 -1.37 -3.26 2.02
C ALA A 33 -2.22 -1.99 1.82
N LEU A 34 -2.86 -1.49 2.88
CA LEU A 34 -3.61 -0.23 2.84
C LEU A 34 -2.69 0.96 2.54
N ALA A 35 -1.53 1.07 3.22
CA ALA A 35 -0.55 2.11 2.97
C ALA A 35 -0.04 2.10 1.52
N CYS A 36 0.27 0.92 0.99
CA CYS A 36 0.65 0.73 -0.41
C CYS A 36 -0.48 1.13 -1.37
N SER A 37 -1.72 0.74 -1.07
CA SER A 37 -2.90 1.07 -1.87
C SER A 37 -3.12 2.57 -2.02
N ILE A 38 -2.93 3.31 -0.91
CA ILE A 38 -2.99 4.79 -0.91
C ILE A 38 -1.83 5.37 -1.71
N MET A 39 -0.61 4.86 -1.53
CA MET A 39 0.59 5.39 -2.20
C MET A 39 0.53 5.23 -3.73
N VAL A 40 -0.11 4.16 -4.23
CA VAL A 40 -0.31 3.93 -5.67
C VAL A 40 -1.64 4.49 -6.20
N ASP A 41 -2.42 5.18 -5.36
CA ASP A 41 -3.70 5.80 -5.71
C ASP A 41 -4.74 4.80 -6.28
N CYS A 42 -4.78 3.58 -5.73
CA CYS A 42 -5.72 2.54 -6.15
C CYS A 42 -6.98 2.54 -5.26
N VAL A 43 -7.99 3.34 -5.62
CA VAL A 43 -9.28 3.42 -4.88
C VAL A 43 -9.90 2.06 -4.54
N PRO A 44 -10.09 1.11 -5.48
CA PRO A 44 -10.67 -0.19 -5.13
C PRO A 44 -9.77 -1.01 -4.19
N CYS A 45 -8.44 -0.85 -4.28
CA CYS A 45 -7.51 -1.49 -3.34
C CYS A 45 -7.64 -0.88 -1.94
N ILE A 46 -7.78 0.45 -1.84
CA ILE A 46 -8.00 1.16 -0.57
C ILE A 46 -9.26 0.62 0.12
N GLU A 47 -10.38 0.54 -0.61
CA GLU A 47 -11.64 0.03 -0.06
C GLU A 47 -11.51 -1.42 0.41
N HIS A 48 -10.83 -2.27 -0.36
CA HIS A 48 -10.63 -3.67 -0.03
C HIS A 48 -9.77 -3.85 1.22
N HIS A 49 -8.58 -3.24 1.24
CA HIS A 49 -7.63 -3.39 2.33
C HIS A 49 -8.05 -2.65 3.61
N TYR A 50 -8.83 -1.57 3.50
CA TYR A 50 -9.44 -0.95 4.68
C TYR A 50 -10.39 -1.91 5.38
N LYS A 51 -11.30 -2.56 4.63
CA LYS A 51 -12.24 -3.54 5.20
C LYS A 51 -11.49 -4.72 5.82
N LYS A 52 -10.48 -5.24 5.13
CA LYS A 52 -9.65 -6.33 5.64
C LYS A 52 -8.88 -5.95 6.91
N ALA A 53 -8.28 -4.76 6.96
CA ALA A 53 -7.62 -4.26 8.16
C ALA A 53 -8.58 -4.26 9.37
N VAL A 54 -9.82 -3.79 9.19
CA VAL A 54 -10.85 -3.82 10.24
C VAL A 54 -11.22 -5.26 10.62
N GLU A 55 -11.35 -6.18 9.66
CA GLU A 55 -11.58 -7.62 9.91
C GLU A 55 -10.45 -8.25 10.75
N TYR A 56 -9.21 -7.83 10.53
CA TYR A 56 -8.03 -8.24 11.33
C TYR A 56 -7.89 -7.47 12.65
N GLY A 57 -8.85 -6.63 13.03
CA GLY A 57 -8.89 -5.93 14.31
C GLY A 57 -8.00 -4.68 14.40
N VAL A 58 -7.57 -4.13 13.26
CA VAL A 58 -6.88 -2.83 13.22
C VAL A 58 -7.86 -1.74 13.67
N GLN A 59 -7.45 -0.92 14.64
CA GLN A 59 -8.23 0.20 15.12
C GLN A 59 -8.15 1.39 14.16
N GLU A 60 -9.18 2.23 14.14
CA GLU A 60 -9.21 3.41 13.26
C GLU A 60 -8.01 4.33 13.50
N ASP A 61 -7.58 4.50 14.76
CA ASP A 61 -6.41 5.32 15.11
C ASP A 61 -5.10 4.73 14.57
N GLU A 62 -4.97 3.41 14.50
CA GLU A 62 -3.80 2.75 13.87
C GLU A 62 -3.78 2.99 12.35
N ILE A 63 -4.95 2.99 11.71
CA ILE A 63 -5.07 3.34 10.28
C ILE A 63 -4.68 4.80 10.06
N ARG A 64 -5.18 5.72 10.89
CA ARG A 64 -4.86 7.15 10.81
C ARG A 64 -3.36 7.42 10.97
N ASP A 65 -2.70 6.72 11.90
CA ASP A 65 -1.25 6.83 12.10
C ASP A 65 -0.47 6.33 10.87
N ALA A 66 -0.85 5.16 10.33
CA ALA A 66 -0.25 4.63 9.10
C ALA A 66 -0.45 5.54 7.89
N MET A 67 -1.64 6.16 7.74
CA MET A 67 -1.90 7.15 6.68
C MET A 67 -0.97 8.35 6.77
N GLY A 68 -0.66 8.82 7.99
CA GLY A 68 0.33 9.88 8.21
C GLY A 68 1.70 9.54 7.61
N ILE A 69 2.16 8.30 7.80
CA ILE A 69 3.40 7.80 7.18
C ILE A 69 3.29 7.79 5.66
N THR A 70 2.19 7.29 5.10
CA THR A 70 1.98 7.28 3.64
C THR A 70 2.03 8.68 3.03
N MET A 71 1.38 9.65 3.67
CA MET A 71 1.39 11.05 3.23
C MET A 71 2.79 11.66 3.30
N LEU A 72 3.52 11.41 4.40
CA LEU A 72 4.88 11.88 4.59
C LEU A 72 5.82 11.38 3.48
N ILE A 73 5.80 10.07 3.20
CA ILE A 73 6.63 9.47 2.14
C ILE A 73 6.26 10.02 0.76
N SER A 74 4.95 10.14 0.48
CA SER A 74 4.47 10.71 -0.79
C SER A 74 4.96 12.14 -1.00
N ALA A 75 4.85 13.00 0.01
CA ALA A 75 5.35 14.38 -0.03
C ALA A 75 6.89 14.43 -0.14
N GLY A 76 7.59 13.59 0.64
CA GLY A 76 9.04 13.47 0.63
C GLY A 76 9.60 13.09 -0.74
N SER A 77 8.94 12.16 -1.44
CA SER A 77 9.29 11.77 -2.82
C SER A 77 9.24 12.96 -3.80
N LYS A 78 8.17 13.77 -3.73
CA LYS A 78 8.06 14.98 -4.57
C LYS A 78 9.14 16.00 -4.21
N ARG A 79 9.35 16.24 -2.91
CA ARG A 79 10.40 17.15 -2.43
C ARG A 79 11.77 16.74 -2.97
N ALA A 80 12.17 15.48 -2.77
CA ALA A 80 13.47 14.98 -3.21
C ALA A 80 13.66 15.12 -4.73
N LYS A 81 12.63 14.81 -5.53
CA LYS A 81 12.68 14.89 -6.99
C LYS A 81 12.79 16.34 -7.49
N TYR A 82 11.92 17.21 -7.01
CA TYR A 82 11.80 18.57 -7.58
C TYR A 82 12.78 19.56 -6.96
N GLN A 83 13.15 19.42 -5.69
CA GLN A 83 14.13 20.31 -5.06
C GLN A 83 15.44 20.30 -5.84
N LYS A 84 15.94 19.11 -6.20
CA LYS A 84 17.15 18.99 -7.02
C LYS A 84 16.95 19.63 -8.40
N LEU A 85 15.88 19.26 -9.11
CA LEU A 85 15.60 19.78 -10.45
C LEU A 85 15.54 21.31 -10.49
N ILE A 86 14.79 21.93 -9.57
CA ILE A 86 14.65 23.39 -9.50
C ILE A 86 15.99 24.06 -9.17
N THR A 87 16.76 23.48 -8.25
CA THR A 87 18.10 24.00 -7.90
C THR A 87 19.03 23.97 -9.10
N ASP A 88 18.95 22.92 -9.93
CA ASP A 88 19.76 22.79 -11.14
C ASP A 88 19.32 23.75 -12.26
N LEU A 89 18.02 24.03 -12.39
CA LEU A 89 17.48 24.98 -13.39
C LEU A 89 17.78 26.46 -13.07
N ASN A 90 18.01 26.79 -11.79
CA ASN A 90 18.28 28.16 -11.34
C ASN A 90 19.78 28.54 -11.37
N LYS A 91 20.66 27.65 -11.85
CA LYS A 91 22.08 27.92 -12.09
C LYS A 91 22.31 28.32 -13.53
#